data_AF-A0A182K5R9-F1
#
_entry.id   AF-A0A182K5R9-F1
#
_cell.length_a   1.000
_cell.length_b   1.000
_cell.length_c   1.000
_cell.angle_alpha   90.00
_cell.angle_beta   90.00
_cell.angle_gamma   90.00
#
_symmetry.space_group_name_H-M   'P 1'
#
loop_
_entity.id
_entity.type
_entity.pdbx_description
1 polymer ?
#
loop_
_entity_poly.entity_id
_entity_poly.type
_entity_poly.pdbx_seq_one_letter_code
_entity_poly.pdbx_strand_id
1 'polypeptide(L)'
;MDETAASSSKTFAEKQVERMARLKQLHTQRNEARASNHQEVVAEYERKKLPTNWEARQRQAEWLMGDLKARTEAEEKGLDYHRVKMLNVSAAEADRIDKLKARKRNADPGFSDYEAQTARQYNRLVKAMPPPDLARYEEQKEKYGDAFYGGPNVILQGLHKDTPGAIDNMVKDLEGQIAKRKKFSRRRTHNDDADIDYINEKNARFNKKLERFYGEHTTEIKQNLERGTAI
;
A
#
# COMPACT_ATOMS: atom_id res chain seq x y z
N MET A 1 2.30 30.76 -59.24
CA MET A 1 3.41 30.50 -60.17
C MET A 1 3.87 29.08 -59.88
N ASP A 2 3.16 28.12 -60.47
CA ASP A 2 3.55 26.71 -60.46
C ASP A 2 4.58 26.51 -61.57
N GLU A 3 5.83 26.21 -61.20
CA GLU A 3 6.87 25.85 -62.16
C GLU A 3 6.77 24.35 -62.49
N THR A 4 6.32 24.07 -63.71
CA THR A 4 6.16 22.75 -64.30
C THR A 4 7.51 22.18 -64.72
N ALA A 5 8.08 21.29 -63.91
CA ALA A 5 9.27 20.53 -64.26
C ALA A 5 8.98 19.56 -65.42
N ALA A 6 9.64 19.78 -66.55
CA ALA A 6 9.52 18.97 -67.77
C ALA A 6 9.92 17.50 -67.55
N SER A 7 9.00 16.57 -67.84
CA SER A 7 9.29 15.13 -67.80
C SER A 7 10.00 14.68 -69.07
N SER A 8 11.29 14.33 -69.00
CA SER A 8 11.93 13.59 -70.07
C SER A 8 11.40 12.14 -70.11
N SER A 9 11.07 11.63 -71.30
CA SER A 9 10.52 10.30 -71.49
C SER A 9 11.62 9.24 -71.33
N LYS A 10 11.80 8.73 -70.10
CA LYS A 10 12.72 7.62 -69.80
C LYS A 10 12.49 6.43 -70.74
N THR A 11 13.58 5.79 -71.15
CA THR A 11 13.53 4.59 -72.00
C THR A 11 12.90 3.42 -71.25
N PHE A 12 12.37 2.43 -71.99
CA PHE A 12 11.74 1.26 -71.39
C PHE A 12 12.66 0.49 -70.43
N ALA A 13 13.96 0.39 -70.77
CA ALA A 13 14.96 -0.26 -69.93
C ALA A 13 15.19 0.48 -68.61
N GLU A 14 15.28 1.81 -68.63
CA GLU A 14 15.43 2.64 -67.42
C GLU A 14 14.18 2.55 -66.52
N LYS A 15 12.97 2.57 -67.11
CA LYS A 15 11.71 2.34 -66.38
C LYS A 15 11.65 0.96 -65.73
N GLN A 16 12.20 -0.06 -66.39
CA GLN A 16 12.26 -1.42 -65.83
C GLN A 16 13.27 -1.52 -64.68
N VAL A 17 14.42 -0.85 -64.79
CA VAL A 17 15.42 -0.78 -63.70
C VAL A 17 14.84 -0.03 -62.49
N GLU A 18 14.16 1.10 -62.70
CA GLU A 18 13.49 1.84 -61.62
C GLU A 18 12.38 1.01 -60.95
N ARG A 19 11.60 0.27 -61.75
CA ARG A 19 10.58 -0.65 -61.24
C ARG A 19 11.19 -1.76 -60.38
N MET A 20 12.31 -2.33 -60.82
CA MET A 20 13.03 -3.37 -60.07
C MET A 20 13.70 -2.82 -58.80
N ALA A 21 14.24 -1.60 -58.84
CA ALA A 21 14.79 -0.92 -57.66
C ALA A 21 13.70 -0.62 -56.63
N ARG A 22 12.55 -0.09 -57.07
CA ARG A 22 11.37 0.14 -56.21
C ARG A 22 10.84 -1.16 -55.62
N LEU A 23 10.83 -2.25 -56.39
CA LEU A 23 10.41 -3.57 -55.91
C LEU A 23 11.38 -4.13 -54.85
N LYS A 24 12.69 -3.95 -55.03
CA LYS A 24 13.69 -4.30 -54.00
C LYS A 24 13.49 -3.48 -52.72
N GLN A 25 13.25 -2.18 -52.84
CA GLN A 25 12.97 -1.30 -51.70
C GLN A 25 11.68 -1.71 -50.96
N LEU A 26 10.63 -2.09 -51.70
CA LEU A 26 9.41 -2.62 -51.08
C LEU A 26 9.66 -3.95 -50.36
N HIS A 27 10.55 -4.80 -50.88
CA HIS A 27 10.94 -6.03 -50.20
C HIS A 27 11.75 -5.77 -48.92
N THR A 28 12.68 -4.82 -48.92
CA THR A 28 13.43 -4.46 -47.70
C THR A 28 12.49 -3.87 -46.66
N GLN A 29 11.63 -2.92 -47.03
CA GLN A 29 10.63 -2.34 -46.14
C GLN A 29 9.67 -3.41 -45.57
N ARG A 30 9.25 -4.38 -46.40
CA ARG A 30 8.43 -5.50 -45.93
C ARG A 30 9.16 -6.38 -44.92
N ASN A 31 10.45 -6.63 -45.15
CA ASN A 31 11.26 -7.45 -44.24
C ASN A 31 11.56 -6.72 -42.93
N GLU A 32 11.85 -5.41 -43.00
CA GLU A 32 11.99 -4.53 -41.84
C GLU A 32 10.69 -4.49 -41.02
N ALA A 33 9.53 -4.28 -41.67
CA ALA A 33 8.24 -4.30 -41.00
C ALA A 33 7.95 -5.65 -40.34
N ARG A 34 8.29 -6.77 -40.98
CA ARG A 34 8.17 -8.10 -40.37
C ARG A 34 9.07 -8.27 -39.15
N ALA A 35 10.30 -7.78 -39.21
CA ALA A 35 11.24 -7.85 -38.10
C ALA A 35 10.78 -6.99 -36.91
N SER A 36 10.38 -5.75 -37.16
CA SER A 36 9.85 -4.84 -36.13
C SER A 36 8.58 -5.40 -35.49
N ASN A 37 7.62 -5.89 -36.29
CA ASN A 37 6.41 -6.50 -35.77
C ASN A 37 6.71 -7.73 -34.91
N HIS A 38 7.69 -8.55 -35.32
CA HIS A 38 8.09 -9.72 -34.53
C HIS A 38 8.74 -9.31 -33.21
N GLN A 39 9.64 -8.33 -33.22
CA GLN A 39 10.26 -7.78 -32.01
C GLN A 39 9.21 -7.20 -31.05
N GLU A 40 8.22 -6.47 -31.57
CA GLU A 40 7.13 -5.92 -30.75
C GLU A 40 6.25 -7.02 -30.13
N VAL A 41 5.90 -8.05 -30.90
CA VAL A 41 5.13 -9.21 -30.40
C VAL A 41 5.89 -9.95 -29.31
N VAL A 42 7.20 -10.18 -29.51
CA VAL A 42 8.05 -10.81 -28.49
C VAL A 42 8.15 -9.93 -27.24
N ALA A 43 8.38 -8.63 -27.38
CA ALA A 43 8.46 -7.70 -26.25
C ALA A 43 7.12 -7.54 -25.51
N GLU A 44 5.98 -7.66 -26.20
CA GLU A 44 4.66 -7.68 -25.60
C GLU A 44 4.42 -8.99 -24.83
N TYR A 45 4.82 -10.12 -25.41
CA TYR A 45 4.77 -11.42 -24.75
C TYR A 45 5.65 -11.47 -23.49
N GLU A 46 6.87 -10.92 -23.55
CA GLU A 46 7.75 -10.78 -22.39
C GLU A 46 7.14 -9.88 -21.32
N ARG A 47 6.55 -8.74 -21.70
CA ARG A 47 5.81 -7.86 -20.77
C ARG A 47 4.63 -8.58 -20.10
N LYS A 48 3.88 -9.40 -20.85
CA LYS A 48 2.78 -10.22 -20.31
C LYS A 48 3.26 -11.34 -19.39
N LYS A 49 4.44 -11.91 -19.65
CA LYS A 49 5.05 -12.97 -18.84
C LYS A 49 5.62 -12.45 -17.53
N LEU A 50 6.03 -11.18 -17.49
CA LEU A 50 6.57 -10.57 -16.28
C LEU A 50 5.48 -10.41 -15.21
N PRO A 51 5.80 -10.71 -13.94
CA PRO A 51 4.91 -10.39 -12.83
C PRO A 51 4.59 -8.91 -12.79
N THR A 52 3.37 -8.55 -12.40
CA THR A 52 2.90 -7.16 -12.29
C THR A 52 3.75 -6.28 -11.36
N ASN A 53 4.53 -6.88 -10.46
CA ASN A 53 5.43 -6.20 -9.53
C ASN A 53 6.91 -6.16 -9.97
N TRP A 54 7.23 -6.59 -11.20
CA TRP A 54 8.61 -6.71 -11.68
C TRP A 54 9.38 -5.37 -11.65
N GLU A 55 8.80 -4.31 -12.20
CA GLU A 55 9.43 -2.98 -12.22
C GLU A 55 9.68 -2.41 -10.82
N ALA A 56 8.78 -2.69 -9.87
CA ALA A 56 8.96 -2.28 -8.48
C ALA A 56 10.12 -3.05 -7.84
N ARG A 57 10.25 -4.35 -8.14
CA ARG A 57 11.38 -5.19 -7.68
C ARG A 57 12.70 -4.70 -8.28
N GLN A 58 12.71 -4.35 -9.56
CA GLN A 58 13.89 -3.82 -10.24
C GLN A 58 14.33 -2.49 -9.63
N ARG A 59 13.41 -1.52 -9.46
CA ARG A 59 13.69 -0.25 -8.78
C ARG A 59 14.23 -0.45 -7.36
N GLN A 60 13.69 -1.42 -6.63
CA GLN A 60 14.19 -1.75 -5.29
C GLN A 60 15.61 -2.31 -5.35
N ALA A 61 15.92 -3.20 -6.29
CA ALA A 61 17.26 -3.74 -6.48
C ALA A 61 18.27 -2.66 -6.88
N GLU A 62 17.91 -1.78 -7.81
CA GLU A 62 18.73 -0.62 -8.21
C GLU A 62 19.00 0.31 -7.02
N TRP A 63 17.97 0.61 -6.22
CA TRP A 63 18.13 1.42 -5.01
C TRP A 63 19.05 0.76 -3.98
N LEU A 64 18.92 -0.55 -3.75
CA LEU A 64 19.80 -1.29 -2.84
C LEU A 64 21.26 -1.27 -3.32
N MET A 65 21.49 -1.50 -4.61
CA MET A 65 22.84 -1.44 -5.19
C MET A 65 23.43 -0.02 -5.11
N GLY A 66 22.61 1.01 -5.33
CA GLY A 66 23.02 2.40 -5.16
C GLY A 66 23.36 2.75 -3.71
N ASP A 67 22.52 2.37 -2.75
CA ASP A 67 22.75 2.61 -1.30
C ASP A 67 24.01 1.87 -0.84
N LEU A 68 24.25 0.64 -1.30
CA LEU A 68 25.48 -0.10 -1.01
C LEU A 68 26.73 0.59 -1.59
N LYS A 69 26.70 1.01 -2.85
CA LYS A 69 27.82 1.75 -3.47
C LYS A 69 28.12 3.04 -2.70
N ALA A 70 27.09 3.79 -2.32
CA ALA A 70 27.26 5.04 -1.58
C ALA A 70 27.81 4.79 -0.16
N ARG A 71 27.45 3.68 0.48
CA ARG A 71 28.05 3.25 1.77
C ARG A 71 29.52 2.92 1.60
N THR A 72 29.88 2.11 0.60
CA THR A 72 31.28 1.73 0.36
C THR A 72 32.15 2.94 0.02
N GLU A 73 31.65 3.87 -0.79
CA GLU A 73 32.38 5.10 -1.12
C GLU A 73 32.56 6.02 0.11
N ALA A 74 31.58 6.05 1.02
CA ALA A 74 31.68 6.82 2.25
C ALA A 74 32.70 6.19 3.21
N GLU A 75 32.71 4.86 3.32
CA GLU A 75 33.67 4.10 4.13
C GLU A 75 35.10 4.24 3.62
N GLU A 76 35.32 4.14 2.30
CA GLU A 76 36.62 4.38 1.66
C GLU A 76 37.16 5.79 1.92
N LYS A 77 36.26 6.79 2.00
CA LYS A 77 36.59 8.19 2.34
C LYS A 77 36.71 8.43 3.84
N GLY A 78 36.45 7.43 4.70
CA GLY A 78 36.43 7.57 6.16
C GLY A 78 35.30 8.45 6.70
N LEU A 79 34.22 8.62 5.94
CA LEU A 79 33.05 9.44 6.29
C LEU A 79 31.90 8.57 6.81
N ASP A 80 31.17 9.07 7.79
CA ASP A 80 29.92 8.44 8.24
C ASP A 80 28.82 8.59 7.17
N TYR A 81 28.44 7.46 6.58
CA TYR A 81 27.39 7.38 5.56
C TYR A 81 26.07 8.00 6.01
N HIS A 82 25.66 7.80 7.27
CA HIS A 82 24.41 8.34 7.78
C HIS A 82 24.44 9.87 7.79
N ARG A 83 25.55 10.46 8.21
CA ARG A 83 25.72 11.92 8.20
C ARG A 83 25.73 12.49 6.79
N VAL A 84 26.46 11.87 5.85
CA VAL A 84 26.50 12.30 4.44
C VAL A 84 25.11 12.21 3.80
N LYS A 85 24.35 11.15 4.10
CA LYS A 85 22.98 10.99 3.62
C LYS A 85 22.05 12.07 4.16
N MET A 86 22.15 12.39 5.45
CA MET A 86 21.30 13.40 6.09
C MET A 86 21.60 14.83 5.59
N LEU A 87 22.82 15.13 5.11
CA LEU A 87 23.14 16.42 4.49
C LEU A 87 22.32 16.68 3.21
N ASN A 88 21.95 15.61 2.49
CA ASN A 88 21.17 15.71 1.25
C ASN A 88 19.65 15.69 1.51
N VAL A 89 19.21 15.41 2.73
CA VAL A 89 17.78 15.33 3.09
C VAL A 89 17.33 16.71 3.59
N SER A 90 16.33 17.28 2.94
CA SER A 90 15.74 18.55 3.39
C SER A 90 15.02 18.38 4.73
N ALA A 91 14.94 19.43 5.55
CA ALA A 91 14.23 19.39 6.84
C ALA A 91 12.75 18.96 6.67
N ALA A 92 12.08 19.44 5.62
CA ALA A 92 10.71 19.07 5.32
C ALA A 92 10.56 17.58 4.94
N GLU A 93 11.55 17.00 4.29
CA GLU A 93 11.59 15.58 3.96
C GLU A 93 11.86 14.72 5.20
N ALA A 94 12.79 15.14 6.05
CA ALA A 94 13.07 14.49 7.33
C ALA A 94 11.80 14.44 8.21
N ASP A 95 11.10 15.57 8.36
CA ASP A 95 9.84 15.65 9.11
C ASP A 95 8.77 14.71 8.54
N ARG A 96 8.69 14.60 7.21
CA ARG A 96 7.74 13.69 6.55
C ARG A 96 8.08 12.23 6.84
N ILE A 97 9.37 11.87 6.73
CA ILE A 97 9.87 10.53 7.03
C ILE A 97 9.59 10.17 8.48
N ASP A 98 9.84 11.09 9.40
CA ASP A 98 9.62 10.86 10.84
C ASP A 98 8.14 10.73 11.19
N LYS A 99 7.25 11.52 10.56
CA LYS A 99 5.80 11.30 10.67
C LYS A 99 5.37 9.94 10.14
N LEU A 100 5.91 9.49 9.01
CA LEU A 100 5.62 8.17 8.44
C LEU A 100 6.11 7.03 9.35
N LYS A 101 7.35 7.12 9.86
CA LYS A 101 7.89 6.18 10.84
C LYS A 101 7.06 6.19 12.12
N ALA A 102 6.66 7.36 12.60
CA ALA A 102 5.84 7.51 13.79
C ALA A 102 4.50 6.78 13.68
N ARG A 103 3.86 6.82 12.51
CA ARG A 103 2.62 6.08 12.24
C ARG A 103 2.83 4.57 12.25
N LYS A 104 3.99 4.08 11.81
CA LYS A 104 4.35 2.65 11.79
C LYS A 104 4.75 2.11 13.17
N ARG A 105 5.22 2.96 14.10
CA ARG A 105 5.60 2.56 15.48
C ARG A 105 4.47 1.92 16.28
N ASN A 106 3.21 2.23 15.98
CA ASN A 106 2.05 1.67 16.66
C ASN A 106 1.26 0.70 15.76
N ALA A 107 1.98 -0.19 15.08
CA ALA A 107 1.38 -1.32 14.37
C ALA A 107 0.60 -2.20 15.36
N ASP A 108 -0.45 -2.87 14.87
CA ASP A 108 -1.24 -3.79 15.69
C ASP A 108 -0.50 -5.13 15.80
N PRO A 109 -0.02 -5.52 17.00
CA PRO A 109 0.72 -6.77 17.18
C PRO A 109 -0.18 -8.02 17.07
N GLY A 110 -1.50 -7.84 16.96
CA GLY A 110 -2.47 -8.92 17.00
C GLY A 110 -3.17 -9.02 18.36
N PHE A 111 -4.16 -9.90 18.43
CA PHE A 111 -4.89 -10.16 19.66
C PHE A 111 -4.06 -11.05 20.59
N SER A 112 -3.71 -10.53 21.77
CA SER A 112 -3.10 -11.31 22.86
C SER A 112 -4.12 -11.59 23.96
N ASP A 113 -4.61 -10.53 24.60
CA ASP A 113 -5.61 -10.58 25.66
C ASP A 113 -6.57 -9.38 25.57
N TYR A 114 -7.76 -9.52 26.15
CA TYR A 114 -8.78 -8.50 26.23
C TYR A 114 -8.33 -7.28 27.04
N GLU A 115 -7.52 -7.44 28.09
CA GLU A 115 -7.00 -6.31 28.86
C GLU A 115 -6.04 -5.47 28.02
N ALA A 116 -5.10 -6.10 27.32
CA ALA A 116 -4.16 -5.42 26.44
C ALA A 116 -4.89 -4.66 25.31
N GLN A 117 -5.94 -5.26 24.74
CA GLN A 117 -6.77 -4.61 23.72
C GLN A 117 -7.53 -3.41 24.30
N THR A 118 -8.05 -3.55 25.52
CA THR A 118 -8.76 -2.48 26.24
C THR A 118 -7.82 -1.31 26.57
N ALA A 119 -6.63 -1.59 27.09
CA ALA A 119 -5.61 -0.58 27.35
C ALA A 119 -5.20 0.18 26.08
N ARG A 120 -5.03 -0.53 24.95
CA ARG A 120 -4.74 0.09 23.65
C ARG A 120 -5.89 0.98 23.16
N GLN A 121 -7.14 0.51 23.31
CA GLN A 121 -8.32 1.31 22.99
C GLN A 121 -8.38 2.56 23.86
N TYR A 122 -8.20 2.41 25.18
CA TYR A 122 -8.22 3.51 26.14
C TYR A 122 -7.16 4.57 25.80
N ASN A 123 -5.91 4.17 25.61
CA ASN A 123 -4.83 5.08 25.22
C ASN A 123 -5.12 5.84 23.91
N ARG A 124 -5.82 5.19 22.96
CA ARG A 124 -6.26 5.84 21.72
C ARG A 124 -7.39 6.84 21.98
N LEU A 125 -8.34 6.52 22.86
CA LEU A 125 -9.44 7.42 23.23
C LEU A 125 -8.91 8.64 23.97
N VAL A 126 -8.02 8.44 24.96
CA VAL A 126 -7.38 9.53 25.71
C VAL A 126 -6.64 10.49 24.78
N LYS A 127 -5.87 9.98 23.82
CA LYS A 127 -5.19 10.80 22.81
C LYS A 127 -6.13 11.53 21.84
N ALA A 128 -7.34 11.01 21.65
CA ALA A 128 -8.34 11.58 20.76
C ALA A 128 -9.29 12.54 21.49
N MET A 129 -9.24 12.61 22.82
CA MET A 129 -10.05 13.54 23.59
C MET A 129 -9.69 14.98 23.22
N PRO A 130 -10.69 15.88 23.15
CA PRO A 130 -10.42 17.30 22.96
C PRO A 130 -9.58 17.84 24.13
N PRO A 131 -8.75 18.87 23.89
CA PRO A 131 -8.03 19.56 24.95
C PRO A 131 -8.99 20.00 26.08
N PRO A 132 -8.58 19.94 27.34
CA PRO A 132 -9.39 20.41 28.45
C PRO A 132 -9.74 21.90 28.28
N ASP A 133 -10.99 22.25 28.54
CA ASP A 133 -11.40 23.64 28.64
C ASP A 133 -10.99 24.19 30.02
N LEU A 134 -9.94 25.00 30.02
CA LEU A 134 -9.34 25.54 31.24
C LEU A 134 -10.26 26.52 31.97
N ALA A 135 -11.08 27.29 31.26
CA ALA A 135 -11.99 28.24 31.88
C ALA A 135 -13.07 27.50 32.68
N ARG A 136 -13.70 26.49 32.08
CA ARG A 136 -14.65 25.62 32.76
C ARG A 136 -14.01 24.88 33.93
N TYR A 137 -12.75 24.47 33.81
CA TYR A 137 -12.01 23.83 34.89
C TYR A 137 -11.80 24.79 36.09
N GLU A 138 -11.44 26.04 35.84
CA GLU A 138 -11.29 27.07 36.88
C GLU A 138 -12.63 27.39 37.56
N GLU A 139 -13.72 27.55 36.80
CA GLU A 139 -15.07 27.75 37.36
C GLU A 139 -15.50 26.57 38.25
N GLN A 140 -15.22 25.34 37.84
CA GLN A 140 -15.51 24.15 38.63
C GLN A 140 -14.65 24.10 39.89
N LYS A 141 -13.37 24.45 39.80
CA LYS A 141 -12.46 24.52 40.94
C LYS A 141 -12.96 25.52 41.98
N GLU A 142 -13.39 26.71 41.56
CA GLU A 142 -13.96 27.71 42.46
C GLU A 142 -15.28 27.23 43.09
N LYS A 143 -16.16 26.65 42.28
CA LYS A 143 -17.48 26.15 42.73
C LYS A 143 -17.38 25.02 43.76
N TYR A 144 -16.47 24.08 43.57
CA TYR A 144 -16.33 22.91 44.43
C TYR A 144 -15.32 23.11 45.57
N GLY A 145 -14.44 24.12 45.48
CA GLY A 145 -13.47 24.43 46.52
C GLY A 145 -12.59 23.22 46.88
N ASP A 146 -12.50 22.90 48.16
CA ASP A 146 -11.70 21.77 48.65
C ASP A 146 -12.24 20.40 48.20
N ALA A 147 -13.56 20.32 47.95
CA ALA A 147 -14.18 19.10 47.43
C ALA A 147 -13.75 18.77 45.99
N PHE A 148 -13.23 19.76 45.24
CA PHE A 148 -12.78 19.58 43.86
C PHE A 148 -11.69 18.50 43.71
N TYR A 149 -10.79 18.44 44.68
CA TYR A 149 -9.63 17.55 44.66
C TYR A 149 -9.93 16.14 45.18
N GLY A 150 -11.16 15.86 45.60
CA GLY A 150 -11.59 14.51 45.98
C GLY A 150 -10.83 13.93 47.16
N GLY A 151 -10.63 14.74 48.22
CA GLY A 151 -9.99 14.29 49.45
C GLY A 151 -10.72 13.12 50.14
N PRO A 152 -10.12 12.53 51.19
CA PRO A 152 -10.76 11.45 51.95
C PRO A 152 -12.13 11.87 52.48
N ASN A 153 -13.16 11.07 52.22
CA ASN A 153 -14.56 11.28 52.67
C ASN A 153 -15.32 12.46 52.02
N VAL A 154 -14.89 12.97 50.86
CA VAL A 154 -15.65 13.99 50.11
C VAL A 154 -16.80 13.32 49.32
N ILE A 155 -18.04 13.74 49.56
CA ILE A 155 -19.21 13.30 48.78
C ILE A 155 -19.49 14.32 47.67
N LEU A 156 -19.09 13.98 46.44
CA LEU A 156 -19.35 14.80 45.23
C LEU A 156 -20.69 14.47 44.55
N GLN A 157 -21.39 13.44 45.03
CA GLN A 157 -22.61 12.94 44.40
C GLN A 157 -23.76 13.93 44.55
N GLY A 158 -24.26 14.45 43.41
CA GLY A 158 -25.34 15.44 43.35
C GLY A 158 -24.91 16.90 43.22
N LEU A 159 -23.63 17.20 43.44
CA LEU A 159 -23.05 18.55 43.27
C LEU A 159 -22.73 18.88 41.80
N HIS A 160 -22.51 17.85 40.97
CA HIS A 160 -22.27 17.99 39.55
C HIS A 160 -23.54 17.72 38.74
N LYS A 161 -23.81 18.62 37.79
CA LYS A 161 -24.82 18.44 36.76
C LYS A 161 -24.14 18.70 35.42
N ASP A 162 -24.11 17.68 34.58
CA ASP A 162 -23.51 17.79 33.25
C ASP A 162 -24.30 18.75 32.38
N THR A 163 -23.58 19.54 31.58
CA THR A 163 -24.22 20.38 30.57
C THR A 163 -24.74 19.52 29.42
N PRO A 164 -25.85 19.88 28.78
CA PRO A 164 -26.39 19.11 27.65
C PRO A 164 -25.35 18.88 26.54
N GLY A 165 -24.53 19.89 26.24
CA GLY A 165 -23.46 19.76 25.24
C GLY A 165 -22.36 18.76 25.63
N ALA A 166 -22.07 18.58 26.91
CA ALA A 166 -21.12 17.56 27.37
C ALA A 166 -21.69 16.15 27.16
N ILE A 167 -22.99 15.97 27.43
CA ILE A 167 -23.71 14.72 27.18
C ILE A 167 -23.70 14.40 25.68
N ASP A 168 -24.01 15.38 24.82
CA ASP A 168 -23.99 15.19 23.37
C ASP A 168 -22.61 14.78 22.84
N ASN A 169 -21.54 15.37 23.39
CA ASN A 169 -20.17 15.00 23.03
C ASN A 169 -19.82 13.57 23.45
N MET A 170 -20.25 13.14 24.63
CA MET A 170 -20.11 11.75 25.09
C MET A 170 -20.87 10.79 24.17
N VAL A 171 -22.10 11.11 23.80
CA VAL A 171 -22.93 10.28 22.89
C VAL A 171 -22.24 10.14 21.53
N LYS A 172 -21.74 11.24 20.95
CA LYS A 172 -20.99 11.22 19.68
C LYS A 172 -19.75 10.32 19.74
N ASP A 173 -18.99 10.38 20.85
CA ASP A 173 -17.84 9.49 21.00
C ASP A 173 -18.27 8.02 21.09
N LEU A 174 -19.30 7.69 21.85
CA LEU A 174 -19.85 6.33 21.95
C LEU A 174 -20.32 5.80 20.59
N GLU A 175 -21.03 6.60 19.80
CA GLU A 175 -21.43 6.24 18.43
C GLU A 175 -20.21 5.98 17.55
N GLY A 176 -19.18 6.82 17.67
CA GLY A 176 -17.90 6.63 16.99
C GLY A 176 -17.19 5.34 17.39
N GLN A 177 -17.21 4.98 18.68
CA GLN A 177 -16.67 3.72 19.19
C GLN A 177 -17.44 2.51 18.63
N ILE A 178 -18.78 2.57 18.62
CA ILE A 178 -19.64 1.52 18.06
C ILE A 178 -19.36 1.34 16.56
N ALA A 179 -19.28 2.44 15.81
CA ALA A 179 -18.99 2.41 14.38
C ALA A 179 -17.61 1.79 14.08
N LYS A 180 -16.58 2.10 14.89
CA LYS A 180 -15.26 1.47 14.80
C LYS A 180 -15.31 -0.03 15.12
N ARG A 181 -16.04 -0.43 16.16
CA ARG A 181 -16.21 -1.85 16.55
C ARG A 181 -16.88 -2.66 15.44
N LYS A 182 -17.92 -2.13 14.80
CA LYS A 182 -18.59 -2.78 13.65
C LYS A 182 -17.64 -3.07 12.48
N LYS A 183 -16.62 -2.22 12.28
CA LYS A 183 -15.62 -2.34 11.20
C LYS A 183 -14.39 -3.18 11.57
N PHE A 184 -14.32 -3.71 12.80
CA PHE A 184 -13.16 -4.48 13.28
C PHE A 184 -12.90 -5.73 12.43
N SER A 185 -13.96 -6.49 12.12
CA SER A 185 -13.89 -7.62 11.20
C SER A 185 -14.26 -7.16 9.78
N ARG A 186 -13.25 -6.96 8.93
CA ARG A 186 -13.46 -6.62 7.51
C ARG A 186 -13.73 -7.88 6.70
N ARG A 187 -14.81 -7.88 5.92
CA ARG A 187 -15.05 -8.94 4.92
C ARG A 187 -13.95 -8.87 3.86
N ARG A 188 -13.28 -9.99 3.60
CA ARG A 188 -12.39 -10.14 2.44
C ARG A 188 -13.27 -10.25 1.20
N THR A 189 -12.90 -9.58 0.11
CA THR A 189 -13.60 -9.69 -1.17
C THR A 189 -13.58 -11.15 -1.62
N HIS A 190 -14.73 -11.66 -2.09
CA HIS A 190 -14.77 -12.97 -2.72
C HIS A 190 -13.99 -12.88 -4.04
N ASN A 191 -13.18 -13.90 -4.32
CA ASN A 191 -12.52 -14.04 -5.60
C ASN A 191 -13.28 -15.13 -6.35
N ASP A 192 -13.99 -14.76 -7.42
CA ASP A 192 -14.84 -15.67 -8.18
C ASP A 192 -14.01 -16.66 -9.02
N ASP A 193 -12.72 -16.34 -9.26
CA ASP A 193 -11.78 -17.20 -9.98
C ASP A 193 -11.13 -18.28 -9.08
N ALA A 194 -11.43 -18.30 -7.78
CA ALA A 194 -10.87 -19.29 -6.87
C ALA A 194 -11.66 -20.60 -6.92
N ASP A 195 -10.97 -21.74 -6.92
CA ASP A 195 -11.60 -23.05 -6.88
C ASP A 195 -12.50 -23.18 -5.64
N ILE A 196 -13.77 -23.52 -5.87
CA ILE A 196 -14.80 -23.58 -4.84
C ILE A 196 -14.80 -24.99 -4.22
N ASP A 197 -14.31 -25.10 -2.99
CA ASP A 197 -14.26 -26.35 -2.21
C ASP A 197 -15.49 -26.55 -1.29
N TYR A 198 -16.53 -25.73 -1.45
CA TYR A 198 -17.68 -25.68 -0.54
C TYR A 198 -19.03 -25.63 -1.26
N ILE A 199 -20.06 -26.20 -0.62
CA ILE A 199 -21.45 -26.18 -1.12
C ILE A 199 -22.26 -25.01 -0.53
N ASN A 200 -21.97 -24.60 0.71
CA ASN A 200 -22.68 -23.51 1.40
C ASN A 200 -21.73 -22.58 2.16
N GLU A 201 -22.21 -21.41 2.60
CA GLU A 201 -21.37 -20.40 3.28
C GLU A 201 -20.81 -20.90 4.63
N LYS A 202 -21.57 -21.72 5.37
CA LYS A 202 -21.10 -22.28 6.63
C LYS A 202 -19.93 -23.24 6.41
N ASN A 203 -20.00 -24.06 5.36
CA ASN A 203 -18.95 -24.96 4.92
C ASN A 203 -17.73 -24.16 4.44
N ALA A 204 -17.91 -23.09 3.66
CA ALA A 204 -16.82 -22.19 3.26
C ALA A 204 -16.05 -21.61 4.45
N ARG A 205 -16.77 -21.21 5.51
CA ARG A 205 -16.16 -20.69 6.74
C ARG A 205 -15.44 -21.79 7.53
N PHE A 206 -15.96 -23.02 7.50
CA PHE A 206 -15.35 -24.18 8.13
C PHE A 206 -14.07 -24.61 7.40
N ASN A 207 -14.10 -24.76 6.07
CA ASN A 207 -12.92 -25.02 5.24
C ASN A 207 -11.84 -23.94 5.44
N LYS A 208 -12.22 -22.66 5.45
CA LYS A 208 -11.30 -21.56 5.80
C LYS A 208 -10.74 -21.65 7.22
N LYS A 209 -11.46 -22.26 8.16
CA LYS A 209 -10.92 -22.52 9.51
C LYS A 209 -9.89 -23.65 9.45
N LEU A 210 -10.21 -24.75 8.76
CA LEU A 210 -9.29 -25.87 8.56
C LEU A 210 -8.00 -25.42 7.87
N GLU A 211 -8.09 -24.64 6.80
CA GLU A 211 -6.93 -24.14 6.06
C GLU A 211 -5.99 -23.31 6.94
N ARG A 212 -6.50 -22.55 7.91
CA ARG A 212 -5.67 -21.76 8.83
C ARG A 212 -4.86 -22.60 9.81
N PHE A 213 -5.37 -23.76 10.22
CA PHE A 213 -4.72 -24.62 11.21
C PHE A 213 -3.91 -25.74 10.56
N TYR A 214 -4.42 -26.32 9.49
CA TYR A 214 -3.84 -27.50 8.84
C TYR A 214 -3.15 -27.19 7.52
N GLY A 215 -3.44 -26.05 6.89
CA GLY A 215 -2.91 -25.71 5.56
C GLY A 215 -1.39 -25.73 5.50
N GLU A 216 -0.70 -25.34 6.57
CA GLU A 216 0.77 -25.43 6.67
C GLU A 216 1.26 -26.89 6.61
N HIS A 217 0.56 -27.81 7.27
CA HIS A 217 0.91 -29.23 7.36
C HIS A 217 0.44 -30.05 6.15
N THR A 218 -0.60 -29.60 5.44
CA THR A 218 -1.19 -30.32 4.30
C THR A 218 -0.77 -29.77 2.94
N THR A 219 0.21 -28.85 2.91
CA THR A 219 0.73 -28.26 1.66
C THR A 219 1.17 -29.30 0.64
N GLU A 220 1.91 -30.32 1.06
CA GLU A 220 2.41 -31.39 0.18
C GLU A 220 1.27 -32.24 -0.40
N ILE A 221 0.30 -32.62 0.44
CA ILE A 221 -0.89 -33.38 0.02
C ILE A 221 -1.69 -32.58 -1.00
N LYS A 222 -1.87 -31.27 -0.76
CA LYS A 222 -2.59 -30.38 -1.67
C LYS A 222 -1.89 -30.28 -3.03
N GLN A 223 -0.57 -30.10 -3.04
CA GLN A 223 0.19 -30.08 -4.28
C GLN A 223 0.15 -31.42 -5.03
N ASN A 224 0.16 -32.56 -4.33
CA ASN A 224 0.06 -33.87 -4.96
C ASN A 224 -1.32 -34.11 -5.60
N LEU A 225 -2.39 -33.59 -4.98
CA LEU A 225 -3.73 -33.59 -5.56
C LEU A 225 -3.80 -32.71 -6.82
N GLU A 226 -3.23 -31.50 -6.77
CA GLU A 226 -3.15 -30.58 -7.92
C GLU A 226 -2.30 -31.13 -9.07
N ARG A 227 -1.29 -31.97 -8.75
CA ARG A 227 -0.44 -32.69 -9.73
C ARG A 227 -1.04 -34.00 -10.23
N GLY A 228 -2.23 -34.39 -9.77
CA GLY A 228 -2.96 -35.56 -10.28
C GLY A 228 -2.58 -36.88 -9.62
N THR A 229 -2.30 -36.90 -8.31
CA THR A 229 -2.02 -38.12 -7.50
C THR A 229 -0.91 -39.03 -8.04
N ALA A 230 -0.07 -38.51 -8.93
CA ALA A 230 1.15 -39.17 -9.35
C ALA A 230 2.23 -38.89 -8.29
N ILE A 231 2.61 -39.94 -7.56
CA ILE A 231 3.91 -40.02 -6.90
C ILE A 231 4.97 -40.21 -7.99
#